data_AF-A0A1Q8LZS7-F1
#
_entry.id   AF-A0A1Q8LZS7-F1
#
_cell.length_a   1.000
_cell.length_b   1.000
_cell.length_c   1.000
_cell.angle_alpha   90.00
_cell.angle_beta   90.00
_cell.angle_gamma   90.00
#
_symmetry.space_group_name_H-M   'P 1'
#
loop_
_entity.id
_entity.type
_entity.pdbx_description
1 polymer ?
#
loop_
_entity_poly.entity_id
_entity_poly.type
_entity_poly.pdbx_seq_one_letter_code
_entity_poly.pdbx_strand_id
1 'polypeptide(L)'
;MHRPRRAMLRRYRTLAERADYAHRNARVLARRAMTAIEDGEPVPPGLPDAITELAAAVEALIGELGQDGDREKARGPILEAVQHAPVLADPGAVVVRPAEGQTAPAGSAAVLVAQVRSIAIDLLQATGMTRSEALRALRAQFADPDVD
;
A
#
# COMPACT_ATOMS: atom_id res chain seq x y z
N MET A 1 -15.38 12.33 -33.61
CA MET A 1 -15.89 11.38 -32.59
C MET A 1 -14.72 10.57 -31.99
N HIS A 2 -13.90 11.15 -31.10
CA HIS A 2 -12.67 10.52 -30.55
C HIS A 2 -12.60 10.45 -29.01
N ARG A 3 -13.66 10.87 -28.31
CA ARG A 3 -13.69 10.94 -26.85
C ARG A 3 -13.50 9.59 -26.13
N PRO A 4 -14.14 8.47 -26.53
CA PRO A 4 -14.02 7.21 -25.79
C PRO A 4 -12.61 6.62 -25.86
N ARG A 5 -11.96 6.63 -27.03
CA ARG A 5 -10.58 6.16 -27.19
C ARG A 5 -9.57 6.97 -26.38
N ARG A 6 -9.73 8.30 -26.33
CA ARG A 6 -8.87 9.17 -25.50
C ARG A 6 -9.06 8.92 -24.00
N ALA A 7 -10.29 8.65 -23.55
CA ALA A 7 -10.55 8.33 -22.14
C ALA A 7 -9.93 6.98 -21.74
N MET A 8 -10.05 5.97 -22.60
CA MET A 8 -9.42 4.65 -22.40
C MET A 8 -7.90 4.76 -22.31
N LEU A 9 -7.26 5.47 -23.25
CA LEU A 9 -5.80 5.66 -23.23
C LEU A 9 -5.31 6.40 -21.98
N ARG A 10 -6.05 7.40 -21.49
CA ARG A 10 -5.72 8.07 -20.22
C ARG A 10 -5.77 7.11 -19.04
N ARG A 11 -6.78 6.23 -18.98
CA ARG A 11 -6.90 5.23 -17.92
C ARG A 11 -5.73 4.25 -17.93
N TYR A 12 -5.33 3.75 -19.11
CA TYR A 12 -4.15 2.88 -19.23
C TYR A 12 -2.86 3.59 -18.84
N ARG A 13 -2.70 4.87 -19.21
CA ARG A 13 -1.54 5.66 -18.81
C ARG A 13 -1.46 5.80 -17.29
N THR A 14 -2.56 6.19 -16.64
CA THR A 14 -2.61 6.32 -15.17
C THR A 14 -2.29 5.01 -14.48
N LEU A 15 -2.87 3.91 -14.96
CA LEU A 15 -2.56 2.56 -14.46
C LEU A 15 -1.07 2.24 -14.57
N ALA A 16 -0.47 2.42 -15.76
CA ALA A 16 0.93 2.10 -16.00
C ALA A 16 1.86 2.95 -15.11
N GLU A 17 1.61 4.26 -15.01
CA GLU A 17 2.39 5.17 -14.15
C GLU A 17 2.30 4.76 -12.67
N ARG A 18 1.11 4.40 -12.19
CA ARG A 18 0.90 4.02 -10.79
C ARG A 18 1.43 2.64 -10.44
N ALA A 19 1.29 1.66 -11.34
CA ALA A 19 1.89 0.35 -11.18
C ALA A 19 3.43 0.43 -11.15
N ASP A 20 4.02 1.29 -11.97
CA ASP A 20 5.47 1.55 -11.98
C ASP A 20 5.94 2.18 -10.65
N TYR A 21 5.19 3.13 -10.09
CA TYR A 21 5.48 3.66 -8.74
C TYR A 21 5.36 2.60 -7.64
N ALA A 22 4.28 1.81 -7.64
CA ALA A 22 4.10 0.72 -6.67
C ALA A 22 5.25 -0.30 -6.75
N HIS A 23 5.67 -0.68 -7.97
CA HIS A 23 6.81 -1.57 -8.19
C HIS A 23 8.13 -1.00 -7.68
N ARG A 24 8.41 0.30 -7.94
CA ARG A 24 9.60 0.97 -7.41
C ARG A 24 9.60 0.99 -5.88
N ASN A 25 8.47 1.31 -5.26
CA ASN A 25 8.32 1.31 -3.80
C ASN A 25 8.52 -0.10 -3.22
N ALA A 26 7.95 -1.14 -3.85
CA ALA A 26 8.15 -2.53 -3.45
C ALA A 26 9.62 -2.95 -3.50
N ARG A 27 10.39 -2.48 -4.50
CA ARG A 27 11.84 -2.73 -4.56
C ARG A 27 12.61 -2.04 -3.44
N VAL A 28 12.21 -0.84 -3.03
CA VAL A 28 12.83 -0.15 -1.89
C VAL A 28 12.49 -0.88 -0.59
N LEU A 29 11.22 -1.29 -0.44
CA LEU A 29 10.73 -2.08 0.70
C LEU A 29 11.52 -3.38 0.84
N ALA A 30 11.67 -4.15 -0.23
CA ALA A 30 12.40 -5.42 -0.22
C ALA A 30 13.87 -5.24 0.21
N ARG A 31 14.56 -4.21 -0.30
CA ARG A 31 15.96 -3.94 0.09
C ARG A 31 16.07 -3.57 1.57
N ARG A 32 15.17 -2.72 2.06
CA ARG A 32 15.18 -2.31 3.49
C ARG A 32 14.77 -3.43 4.41
N ALA A 33 13.81 -4.26 4.01
CA ALA A 33 13.43 -5.44 4.77
C ALA A 33 14.61 -6.40 4.90
N MET A 34 15.40 -6.60 3.83
CA MET A 34 16.63 -7.39 3.89
C MET A 34 17.62 -6.82 4.91
N THR A 35 17.95 -5.52 4.82
CA THR A 35 18.85 -4.86 5.78
C THR A 35 18.34 -4.97 7.22
N ALA A 36 17.05 -4.72 7.46
CA ALA A 36 16.45 -4.82 8.77
C ALA A 36 16.53 -6.26 9.33
N ILE A 37 16.34 -7.28 8.50
CA ILE A 37 16.47 -8.69 8.89
C ILE A 37 17.94 -9.03 9.20
N GLU A 38 18.88 -8.60 8.36
CA GLU A 38 20.32 -8.81 8.56
C GLU A 38 20.82 -8.13 9.84
N ASP A 39 20.32 -6.94 10.14
CA ASP A 39 20.65 -6.16 11.35
C ASP A 39 19.88 -6.64 12.60
N GLY A 40 18.97 -7.60 12.46
CA GLY A 40 18.13 -8.09 13.55
C GLY A 40 17.17 -7.03 14.12
N GLU A 41 16.77 -6.05 13.29
CA GLU A 41 15.78 -5.04 13.67
C GLU A 41 14.40 -5.69 13.87
N PRO A 42 13.63 -5.25 14.89
CA PRO A 42 12.32 -5.80 15.13
C PRO A 42 11.31 -5.33 14.06
N VAL A 43 10.49 -6.26 13.57
CA VAL A 43 9.47 -6.00 12.55
C VAL A 43 8.15 -5.57 13.21
N PRO A 44 7.49 -4.49 12.75
CA PRO A 44 6.19 -4.10 13.27
C PRO A 44 5.13 -5.20 13.10
N PRO A 45 4.32 -5.49 14.14
CA PRO A 45 3.22 -6.45 14.05
C PRO A 45 2.25 -6.12 12.90
N GLY A 46 1.77 -7.15 12.20
CA GLY A 46 0.83 -7.01 11.07
C GLY A 46 1.42 -6.45 9.78
N LEU A 47 2.66 -5.95 9.78
CA LEU A 47 3.29 -5.44 8.55
C LEU A 47 3.54 -6.54 7.49
N PRO A 48 4.04 -7.75 7.84
CA PRO A 48 4.19 -8.83 6.86
C PRO A 48 2.87 -9.29 6.24
N ASP A 49 1.81 -9.35 7.06
CA ASP A 49 0.47 -9.73 6.62
C ASP A 49 -0.08 -8.68 5.65
N ALA A 50 0.05 -7.39 5.98
CA ALA A 50 -0.35 -6.30 5.09
C ALA A 50 0.37 -6.35 3.73
N ILE A 51 1.65 -6.70 3.71
CA ILE A 51 2.40 -6.87 2.46
C ILE A 51 1.83 -8.02 1.63
N THR A 52 1.49 -9.14 2.29
CA THR A 52 0.90 -10.32 1.65
C THR A 52 -0.49 -10.01 1.10
N GLU A 53 -1.33 -9.33 1.87
CA GLU A 53 -2.68 -8.93 1.45
C GLU A 53 -2.64 -7.91 0.31
N LEU A 54 -1.70 -6.95 0.34
CA LEU A 54 -1.49 -6.03 -0.79
C LEU A 54 -1.00 -6.76 -2.05
N ALA A 55 -0.18 -7.82 -1.91
CA ALA A 55 0.20 -8.65 -3.04
C ALA A 55 -1.01 -9.36 -3.66
N ALA A 56 -1.90 -9.92 -2.84
CA ALA A 56 -3.16 -10.49 -3.30
C ALA A 56 -4.07 -9.44 -3.97
N ALA A 57 -4.10 -8.21 -3.44
CA ALA A 57 -4.84 -7.11 -4.04
C ALA A 57 -4.27 -6.68 -5.40
N VAL A 58 -2.95 -6.80 -5.61
CA VAL A 58 -2.31 -6.61 -6.93
C VAL A 58 -2.77 -7.68 -7.92
N GLU A 59 -2.86 -8.94 -7.50
CA GLU A 59 -3.38 -10.02 -8.35
C GLU A 59 -4.84 -9.75 -8.77
N ALA A 60 -5.67 -9.30 -7.83
CA ALA A 60 -7.04 -8.87 -8.13
C ALA A 60 -7.07 -7.71 -9.13
N LEU A 61 -6.21 -6.69 -8.94
CA LEU A 61 -6.09 -5.58 -9.88
C LEU A 61 -5.69 -6.04 -11.28
N ILE A 62 -4.76 -7.00 -11.40
CA ILE A 62 -4.33 -7.59 -12.67
C ILE A 62 -5.49 -8.32 -13.36
N GLY A 63 -6.27 -9.10 -12.60
CA GLY A 63 -7.47 -9.77 -13.10
C GLY A 63 -8.48 -8.80 -13.72
N GLU A 64 -8.65 -7.63 -13.12
CA GLU A 64 -9.55 -6.58 -13.58
C GLU A 64 -8.99 -5.71 -14.74
N LEU A 65 -7.83 -6.05 -15.31
CA LEU A 65 -7.28 -5.39 -16.52
C LEU A 65 -7.80 -5.97 -17.84
N GLY A 66 -8.59 -7.05 -17.80
CA GLY A 66 -9.22 -7.65 -18.98
C GLY A 66 -10.20 -6.71 -19.70
N GLN A 67 -10.68 -7.12 -20.89
CA GLN A 67 -11.58 -6.31 -21.74
C GLN A 67 -12.89 -5.89 -21.04
N ASP A 68 -13.36 -6.70 -20.09
CA ASP A 68 -14.59 -6.48 -19.30
C ASP A 68 -14.31 -6.20 -17.82
N GLY A 69 -13.05 -5.97 -17.45
CA GLY A 69 -12.63 -5.78 -16.06
C GLY A 69 -13.00 -4.40 -15.50
N ASP A 70 -13.34 -4.37 -14.22
CA ASP A 70 -13.62 -3.16 -13.45
C ASP A 70 -12.56 -2.98 -12.35
N ARG A 71 -11.54 -2.18 -12.66
CA ARG A 71 -10.45 -1.83 -11.74
C ARG A 71 -10.95 -1.28 -10.40
N GLU A 72 -12.17 -0.75 -10.32
CA GLU A 72 -12.73 -0.27 -9.06
C GLU A 72 -12.94 -1.40 -8.05
N LYS A 73 -13.17 -2.63 -8.51
CA LYS A 73 -13.28 -3.81 -7.65
C LYS A 73 -12.00 -4.12 -6.88
N ALA A 74 -10.84 -3.72 -7.38
CA ALA A 74 -9.58 -3.86 -6.67
C ALA A 74 -9.47 -2.91 -5.45
N ARG A 75 -10.32 -1.88 -5.33
CA ARG A 75 -10.27 -0.94 -4.19
C ARG A 75 -10.57 -1.63 -2.86
N GLY A 76 -11.56 -2.52 -2.83
CA GLY A 76 -11.97 -3.25 -1.62
C GLY A 76 -10.80 -4.03 -1.00
N PRO A 77 -10.19 -4.98 -1.74
CA PRO A 77 -9.04 -5.74 -1.26
C PRO A 77 -7.86 -4.87 -0.80
N ILE A 78 -7.57 -3.76 -1.48
CA ILE A 78 -6.51 -2.82 -1.06
C ILE A 78 -6.85 -2.17 0.29
N LEU A 79 -8.11 -1.79 0.50
CA LEU A 79 -8.57 -1.14 1.73
C LEU A 79 -8.65 -2.13 2.90
N GLU A 80 -9.10 -3.36 2.65
CA GLU A 80 -9.09 -4.46 3.63
C GLU A 80 -7.67 -4.74 4.12
N ALA A 81 -6.71 -4.85 3.20
CA ALA A 81 -5.28 -5.01 3.53
C ALA A 81 -4.73 -3.89 4.43
N VAL A 82 -5.23 -2.68 4.25
CA VAL A 82 -4.86 -1.54 5.10
C VAL A 82 -5.54 -1.63 6.47
N GLN A 83 -6.82 -1.99 6.50
CA GLN A 83 -7.62 -2.08 7.72
C GLN A 83 -7.07 -3.14 8.69
N HIS A 84 -6.62 -4.29 8.17
CA HIS A 84 -6.05 -5.37 8.98
C HIS A 84 -4.67 -5.04 9.57
N ALA A 85 -4.05 -3.94 9.16
CA ALA A 85 -2.74 -3.51 9.62
C ALA A 85 -2.79 -2.11 10.28
N PRO A 86 -3.20 -2.02 11.57
CA PRO A 86 -3.28 -0.76 12.30
C PRO A 86 -2.00 0.08 12.29
N VAL A 87 -0.84 -0.57 12.16
CA VAL A 87 0.47 0.08 12.03
C VAL A 87 0.54 1.05 10.84
N LEU A 88 -0.29 0.87 9.80
CA LEU A 88 -0.33 1.72 8.62
C LEU A 88 -1.07 3.05 8.84
N ALA A 89 -1.79 3.21 9.96
CA ALA A 89 -2.57 4.42 10.27
C ALA A 89 -1.67 5.65 10.41
N ASP A 90 -0.61 5.52 11.21
CA ASP A 90 0.38 6.57 11.44
C ASP A 90 1.81 6.01 11.46
N PRO A 91 2.56 6.11 10.35
CA PRO A 91 3.96 5.70 10.30
C PRO A 91 4.85 6.42 11.32
N GLY A 92 4.49 7.64 11.73
CA GLY A 92 5.26 8.44 12.70
C GLY A 92 5.09 7.97 14.14
N ALA A 93 4.02 7.24 14.44
CA ALA A 93 3.74 6.66 15.75
C ALA A 93 4.33 5.25 15.93
N VAL A 94 4.99 4.70 14.90
CA VAL A 94 5.55 3.35 14.93
C VAL A 94 6.75 3.31 15.87
N VAL A 95 6.53 2.76 17.06
CA VAL A 95 7.58 2.50 18.05
C VAL A 95 7.70 0.99 18.18
N VAL A 96 8.86 0.45 17.79
CA VAL A 96 9.18 -0.97 17.97
C VAL A 96 10.34 -1.09 18.95
N ARG A 97 10.12 -1.86 20.02
CA ARG A 97 11.17 -2.11 21.02
C ARG A 97 12.05 -3.27 20.54
N PRO A 98 13.38 -3.17 20.62
CA PRO A 98 14.26 -4.31 20.41
C PRO A 98 13.90 -5.46 21.36
N ALA A 99 14.02 -6.70 20.90
CA ALA A 99 13.90 -7.85 21.80
C ALA A 99 15.10 -7.89 22.77
N GLU A 100 14.96 -8.61 23.89
CA GLU A 100 16.06 -8.79 24.84
C GLU A 100 17.30 -9.35 24.12
N GLY A 101 18.42 -8.62 24.19
CA GLY A 101 19.68 -8.97 23.52
C GLY A 101 19.92 -8.31 22.15
N GLN A 102 18.95 -7.57 21.60
CA GLN A 102 19.13 -6.76 20.39
C GLN A 102 19.53 -5.32 20.74
N THR A 103 20.66 -4.87 20.21
CA THR A 103 21.17 -3.49 20.36
C THR A 103 20.95 -2.63 19.12
N ALA A 104 20.43 -3.20 18.03
CA ALA A 104 20.17 -2.45 16.81
C ALA A 104 19.05 -1.42 17.04
N PRO A 105 19.26 -0.14 16.72
CA PRO A 105 18.21 0.86 16.79
C PRO A 105 17.11 0.54 15.75
N ALA A 106 15.84 0.64 16.15
CA ALA A 106 14.68 0.41 15.27
C ALA A 106 14.45 1.60 14.31
N GLY A 107 15.43 1.90 13.45
CA GLY A 107 15.39 3.01 12.51
C GLY A 107 14.57 2.73 11.25
N SER A 108 14.42 1.45 10.89
CA SER A 108 13.80 1.05 9.62
C SER A 108 12.28 0.89 9.71
N ALA A 109 11.73 0.61 10.90
CA ALA A 109 10.31 0.29 11.11
C ALA A 109 9.34 1.33 10.54
N ALA A 110 9.47 2.60 10.95
CA ALA A 110 8.62 3.70 10.45
C ALA A 110 8.73 3.88 8.93
N VAL A 111 9.93 3.64 8.37
CA VAL A 111 10.17 3.77 6.93
C VAL A 111 9.54 2.63 6.15
N LEU A 112 9.62 1.40 6.63
CA LEU A 112 8.95 0.24 6.03
C LEU A 112 7.43 0.45 5.99
N VAL A 113 6.85 0.89 7.11
CA VAL A 113 5.42 1.23 7.22
C VAL A 113 5.04 2.33 6.24
N ALA A 114 5.82 3.41 6.15
CA ALA A 114 5.58 4.50 5.19
C ALA A 114 5.63 4.02 3.72
N GLN A 115 6.48 3.05 3.41
CA GLN A 115 6.57 2.47 2.07
C GLN A 115 5.37 1.62 1.73
N VAL A 116 4.94 0.73 2.64
CA VAL A 116 3.73 -0.08 2.46
C VAL A 116 2.51 0.81 2.27
N ARG A 117 2.37 1.87 3.08
CA ARG A 117 1.31 2.88 2.92
C ARG A 117 1.37 3.58 1.55
N SER A 118 2.57 3.90 1.07
CA SER A 118 2.75 4.52 -0.26
C SER A 118 2.34 3.58 -1.39
N ILE A 119 2.66 2.29 -1.27
CA ILE A 119 2.22 1.25 -2.21
C ILE A 119 0.68 1.20 -2.25
N ALA A 120 0.00 1.13 -1.11
CA ALA A 120 -1.47 1.13 -1.05
C ALA A 120 -2.07 2.37 -1.74
N ILE A 121 -1.50 3.55 -1.51
CA ILE A 121 -1.94 4.80 -2.17
C ILE A 121 -1.73 4.76 -3.69
N ASP A 122 -0.60 4.23 -4.17
CA ASP A 122 -0.35 4.09 -5.60
C ASP A 122 -1.31 3.08 -6.25
N LEU A 123 -1.58 1.95 -5.58
CA LEU A 123 -2.55 0.96 -6.06
C LEU A 123 -3.97 1.53 -6.13
N LEU A 124 -4.42 2.29 -5.12
CA LEU A 124 -5.72 2.97 -5.18
C LEU A 124 -5.78 3.98 -6.33
N GLN A 125 -4.72 4.74 -6.59
CA GLN A 125 -4.66 5.63 -7.73
C GLN A 125 -4.65 4.88 -9.07
N ALA A 126 -4.09 3.66 -9.12
CA ALA A 126 -4.17 2.78 -10.30
C ALA A 126 -5.61 2.36 -10.63
N THR A 127 -6.51 2.35 -9.63
CA THR A 127 -7.97 2.16 -9.82
C THR A 127 -8.70 3.42 -10.30
N GLY A 128 -7.98 4.53 -10.51
CA GLY A 128 -8.54 5.79 -11.00
C GLY A 128 -8.82 6.84 -9.92
N MET A 129 -8.53 6.56 -8.64
CA MET A 129 -8.60 7.58 -7.59
C MET A 129 -7.55 8.68 -7.81
N THR A 130 -7.90 9.90 -7.45
CA THR A 130 -6.93 10.95 -7.17
C THR A 130 -6.15 10.64 -5.90
N ARG A 131 -4.96 11.24 -5.74
CA ARG A 131 -4.18 11.12 -4.51
C ARG A 131 -4.97 11.52 -3.26
N SER A 132 -5.75 12.59 -3.36
CA SER A 132 -6.57 13.09 -2.24
C SER A 132 -7.69 12.13 -1.87
N GLU A 133 -8.31 11.46 -2.85
CA GLU A 133 -9.31 10.41 -2.61
C GLU A 133 -8.67 9.19 -1.94
N ALA A 134 -7.53 8.71 -2.45
CA ALA A 134 -6.81 7.58 -1.87
C ALA A 134 -6.41 7.85 -0.40
N LEU A 135 -5.91 9.06 -0.10
CA LEU A 135 -5.56 9.47 1.26
C LEU A 135 -6.78 9.56 2.19
N ARG A 136 -7.94 10.00 1.69
CA ARG A 136 -9.19 9.99 2.47
C ARG A 136 -9.67 8.56 2.72
N ALA A 137 -9.65 7.71 1.69
CA ALA A 137 -10.07 6.32 1.79
C ALA A 137 -9.21 5.52 2.79
N LEU A 138 -7.89 5.71 2.77
CA LEU A 138 -6.99 5.14 3.78
C LEU A 138 -7.31 5.62 5.20
N ARG A 139 -7.54 6.93 5.38
CA ARG A 139 -7.86 7.48 6.71
C ARG A 139 -9.18 6.94 7.25
N ALA A 140 -10.16 6.75 6.38
CA ALA A 140 -11.47 6.21 6.76
C ALA A 140 -11.40 4.76 7.29
N GLN A 141 -10.35 3.99 6.96
CA GLN A 141 -10.17 2.64 7.51
C GLN A 141 -9.85 2.63 9.01
N PHE A 142 -9.40 3.77 9.54
CA PHE A 142 -8.97 3.93 10.93
C PHE A 142 -9.81 4.93 11.71
N ALA A 143 -10.83 5.52 11.07
CA ALA A 143 -11.79 6.37 11.75
C ALA A 143 -12.83 5.48 12.43
N ASP A 144 -13.19 5.82 13.67
CA ASP A 144 -14.25 5.14 14.40
C ASP A 144 -15.60 5.46 13.75
N PRO A 145 -16.39 4.48 13.29
CA PRO A 145 -17.67 4.75 12.60
C PRO A 145 -18.73 5.42 13.48
N ASP A 146 -18.51 5.49 14.81
CA ASP A 146 -19.51 5.93 15.80
C ASP A 146 -19.20 7.29 16.46
N VAL A 147 -18.32 8.12 15.87
CA VAL A 147 -18.06 9.49 16.38
C VAL A 147 -18.50 10.53 15.36
N ASP A 148 -19.81 10.77 15.30
CA ASP A 148 -20.47 11.99 14.79
C ASP A 148 -21.66 12.35 15.69
#